data_AF-L0A9E2-F1
#
_entry.id   AF-L0A9E2-F1
#
_cell.length_a   1.000
_cell.length_b   1.000
_cell.length_c   1.000
_cell.angle_alpha   90.00
_cell.angle_beta   90.00
_cell.angle_gamma   90.00
#
_symmetry.space_group_name_H-M   'P 1'
#
loop_
_entity.id
_entity.type
_entity.pdbx_description
1 polymer ?
#
loop_
_entity_poly.entity_id
_entity_poly.type
_entity_poly.pdbx_seq_one_letter_code
_entity_poly.pdbx_strand_id
1 'polypeptide(L)'
;MNKDKATGALLMVISVVVILAYLIILWYPPIAAKAALTLLKLTGSIAVLAIFAIIGWIGYTLVTTPPPKPIEEIEKELEKELKEIEKETKEESQKQANP
;
A
#
# COMPACT_ATOMS: atom_id res chain seq x y z
N MET A 1 -10.14 16.81 12.61
CA MET A 1 -10.41 16.62 11.16
C MET A 1 -9.37 17.31 10.24
N ASN A 2 -8.33 17.99 10.74
CA ASN A 2 -7.31 18.68 9.91
C ASN A 2 -5.91 18.03 9.90
N LYS A 3 -5.67 16.99 10.71
CA LYS A 3 -4.35 16.35 10.83
C LYS A 3 -3.97 15.62 9.55
N ASP A 4 -4.91 14.89 8.97
CA ASP A 4 -4.69 14.11 7.75
C ASP A 4 -4.44 15.02 6.53
N LYS A 5 -5.12 16.16 6.48
CA LYS A 5 -4.94 17.17 5.43
C LYS A 5 -3.60 17.91 5.56
N ALA A 6 -3.14 18.17 6.78
CA ALA A 6 -1.83 18.79 7.03
C ALA A 6 -0.68 17.86 6.68
N THR A 7 -0.78 16.57 7.04
CA THR A 7 0.21 15.56 6.66
C THR A 7 0.26 15.37 5.14
N GLY A 8 -0.90 15.33 4.48
CA GLY A 8 -0.98 15.26 3.01
C GLY A 8 -0.37 16.49 2.33
N ALA A 9 -0.68 17.70 2.81
CA ALA A 9 -0.11 18.93 2.27
C ALA A 9 1.41 19.02 2.48
N LEU A 10 1.90 18.59 3.65
CA LEU A 10 3.32 18.55 3.96
C LEU A 10 4.07 17.59 3.01
N LEU A 11 3.52 16.38 2.79
CA LEU A 11 4.07 15.42 1.84
C LEU A 11 4.07 15.95 0.40
N MET A 12 3.01 16.65 -0.01
CA MET A 12 2.93 17.26 -1.34
C MET A 12 4.03 18.31 -1.54
N VAL A 13 4.22 19.20 -0.57
CA VAL A 13 5.26 20.25 -0.64
C VAL A 13 6.66 19.65 -0.64
N ILE A 14 6.93 18.67 0.23
CA ILE A 14 8.22 17.98 0.28
C ILE A 14 8.51 17.28 -1.05
N SER A 15 7.52 16.59 -1.61
CA SER A 15 7.66 15.91 -2.91
C SER A 15 8.00 16.90 -4.03
N VAL A 16 7.27 18.02 -4.12
CA VAL A 16 7.52 19.04 -5.13
C VAL A 16 8.91 19.66 -4.97
N VAL A 17 9.35 19.96 -3.75
CA VAL A 17 10.69 20.50 -3.47
C VAL A 17 11.78 19.52 -3.89
N VAL A 18 11.63 18.23 -3.58
CA VAL A 18 12.58 17.18 -3.96
C VAL A 18 12.67 17.04 -5.49
N ILE A 19 11.54 17.09 -6.19
CA ILE A 19 11.49 17.04 -7.66
C ILE A 19 12.22 18.24 -8.26
N LEU A 20 11.93 19.46 -7.78
CA LEU A 20 12.57 20.67 -8.29
C LEU A 20 14.08 20.67 -8.02
N ALA A 21 14.51 20.29 -6.82
CA ALA A 21 15.92 20.17 -6.49
C ALA A 21 16.64 19.14 -7.38
N TYR A 22 16.01 17.98 -7.63
CA TYR A 22 16.54 16.96 -8.54
C TYR A 22 16.73 17.49 -9.97
N LEU A 23 15.71 18.18 -10.51
CA LEU A 23 15.77 18.77 -11.85
C LEU A 23 16.86 19.83 -11.95
N ILE A 24 17.00 20.70 -10.95
CA ILE A 24 18.04 21.75 -10.92
C ILE A 24 19.43 21.14 -10.90
N ILE A 25 19.68 20.12 -10.07
CA ILE A 25 20.97 19.43 -9.98
C ILE A 25 21.31 18.71 -11.29
N LEU A 26 20.32 18.10 -11.93
CA LEU A 26 20.51 17.35 -13.18
C LEU A 26 20.81 18.27 -14.37
N TRP A 27 20.17 19.44 -14.44
CA TRP A 27 20.33 20.40 -15.54
C TRP A 27 21.46 21.42 -15.34
N TYR A 28 22.12 21.46 -14.18
CA TYR A 28 23.21 22.40 -13.93
C TYR A 28 24.55 21.91 -14.53
N PRO A 29 25.06 22.54 -15.61
CA PRO A 29 26.15 22.00 -16.44
C PRO A 29 27.48 21.68 -15.73
N PRO A 30 27.99 22.51 -14.78
CA PRO A 30 29.31 22.27 -14.18
C PRO A 30 29.33 21.15 -13.13
N ILE A 31 28.18 20.81 -12.52
CA ILE A 31 28.05 19.70 -11.56
C ILE A 31 27.64 18.41 -12.30
N ALA A 32 26.88 18.55 -13.40
CA ALA A 32 26.35 17.44 -14.17
C ALA A 32 27.43 16.53 -14.79
N ALA A 33 28.56 17.06 -15.22
CA ALA A 33 29.57 16.27 -15.94
C ALA A 33 30.15 15.07 -15.16
N LYS A 34 30.28 15.17 -13.82
CA LYS A 34 30.75 14.05 -12.96
C LYS A 34 29.70 13.54 -11.99
N ALA A 35 28.90 14.43 -11.41
CA ALA A 35 27.93 14.04 -10.40
C ALA A 35 26.62 13.55 -11.02
N ALA A 36 26.18 14.07 -12.18
CA ALA A 36 24.91 13.64 -12.76
C ALA A 36 24.96 12.19 -13.26
N LEU A 37 26.07 11.72 -13.82
CA LEU A 37 26.18 10.31 -14.21
C LEU A 37 26.09 9.36 -13.01
N THR A 38 26.75 9.70 -11.90
CA THR A 38 26.70 8.89 -10.67
C THR A 38 25.33 8.96 -10.01
N LEU A 39 24.73 10.15 -9.95
CA LEU A 39 23.42 10.36 -9.36
C LEU A 39 22.32 9.70 -10.20
N LEU A 40 22.39 9.80 -11.54
CA LEU A 40 21.46 9.15 -12.46
C LEU A 40 21.58 7.63 -12.39
N LYS A 41 22.81 7.10 -12.29
CA LYS A 41 23.04 5.68 -12.01
C LYS A 41 22.39 5.27 -10.69
N LEU A 42 22.60 6.02 -9.62
CA LEU A 42 22.04 5.71 -8.31
C LEU A 42 20.50 5.75 -8.31
N THR A 43 19.89 6.80 -8.85
CA THR A 43 18.42 6.91 -8.93
C THR A 43 17.83 5.88 -9.88
N GLY A 44 18.51 5.59 -10.99
CA GLY A 44 18.13 4.51 -11.91
C GLY A 44 18.18 3.14 -11.23
N SER A 45 19.25 2.85 -10.47
CA SER A 45 19.36 1.62 -9.69
C SER A 45 18.26 1.50 -8.64
N ILE A 46 17.93 2.58 -7.92
CA ILE A 46 16.85 2.59 -6.93
C ILE A 46 15.49 2.35 -7.60
N ALA A 47 15.22 2.99 -8.74
CA ALA A 47 13.99 2.79 -9.51
C ALA A 47 13.85 1.34 -9.98
N VAL A 48 14.93 0.75 -10.50
CA VAL A 48 14.97 -0.65 -10.91
C VAL A 48 14.76 -1.56 -9.68
N LEU A 49 15.45 -1.33 -8.57
CA LEU A 49 15.28 -2.10 -7.34
C LEU A 49 13.85 -2.03 -6.79
N ALA A 50 13.19 -0.88 -6.88
CA ALA A 50 11.79 -0.75 -6.47
C ALA A 50 10.86 -1.64 -7.32
N ILE A 51 11.05 -1.65 -8.64
CA ILE A 51 10.28 -2.51 -9.55
C ILE A 51 10.55 -3.99 -9.24
N PHE A 52 11.82 -4.37 -9.09
CA PHE A 52 12.20 -5.74 -8.77
C PHE A 52 11.74 -6.17 -7.37
N ALA A 53 11.69 -5.26 -6.40
CA ALA A 53 11.13 -5.53 -5.08
C ALA A 53 9.63 -5.81 -5.14
N ILE A 54 8.87 -5.07 -5.97
CA ILE A 54 7.45 -5.35 -6.19
C ILE A 54 7.26 -6.71 -6.86
N ILE A 55 7.99 -6.99 -7.95
CA ILE A 55 7.90 -8.27 -8.66
C ILE A 55 8.33 -9.43 -7.76
N GLY A 56 9.40 -9.26 -6.99
CA GLY A 56 9.90 -10.23 -6.03
C GLY A 56 8.92 -10.48 -4.89
N TRP A 57 8.27 -9.43 -4.37
CA TRP A 57 7.21 -9.56 -3.38
C TRP A 57 6.01 -10.32 -3.94
N ILE A 58 5.55 -10.00 -5.15
CA ILE A 58 4.46 -10.73 -5.82
C ILE A 58 4.85 -12.20 -6.02
N GLY A 59 6.05 -12.48 -6.53
CA GLY A 59 6.58 -13.83 -6.70
C GLY A 59 6.67 -14.59 -5.37
N TYR A 60 7.11 -13.92 -4.30
CA TYR A 60 7.11 -14.47 -2.95
C TYR A 60 5.70 -14.81 -2.49
N THR A 61 4.71 -13.93 -2.69
CA THR A 61 3.32 -14.24 -2.37
C THR A 61 2.79 -15.41 -3.18
N LEU A 62 3.08 -15.54 -4.48
CA LEU A 62 2.59 -16.65 -5.30
C LEU A 62 3.18 -18.01 -4.88
N VAL A 63 4.44 -18.05 -4.43
CA VAL A 63 5.07 -19.27 -3.90
C VAL A 63 4.52 -19.62 -2.51
N THR A 64 4.15 -18.61 -1.72
CA THR A 64 3.71 -18.78 -0.33
C THR A 64 2.20 -18.81 -0.18
N THR A 65 1.43 -18.47 -1.21
CA THR A 65 -0.02 -18.64 -1.27
C THR A 65 -0.32 -19.96 -1.98
N PRO A 66 -0.69 -21.03 -1.24
CA PRO A 66 -1.29 -22.18 -1.87
C PRO A 66 -2.53 -21.73 -2.66
N PRO A 67 -2.80 -22.37 -3.81
CA PRO A 67 -3.88 -21.98 -4.70
C PRO A 67 -5.17 -21.75 -3.93
N PRO A 68 -5.89 -20.65 -4.20
CA PRO A 68 -7.07 -20.25 -3.46
C PRO A 68 -8.01 -21.45 -3.30
N LYS A 69 -8.36 -21.75 -2.05
CA LYS A 69 -9.27 -22.84 -1.71
C LYS A 69 -10.60 -22.68 -2.48
N PRO A 70 -11.25 -23.78 -2.90
CA PRO A 70 -12.52 -23.73 -3.63
C PRO A 70 -13.54 -22.84 -2.91
N ILE A 71 -14.17 -21.95 -3.68
CA ILE A 71 -15.08 -20.90 -3.21
C ILE A 71 -16.24 -21.49 -2.35
N GLU A 72 -16.61 -22.75 -2.57
CA GLU A 72 -17.69 -23.45 -1.87
C GLU A 72 -17.46 -23.64 -0.36
N GLU A 73 -16.22 -23.80 0.11
CA GLU A 73 -15.93 -23.95 1.55
C GLU A 73 -15.97 -22.59 2.26
N ILE A 74 -15.45 -21.54 1.60
CA ILE A 74 -15.44 -20.17 2.12
C ILE A 74 -16.86 -19.61 2.19
N GLU A 75 -17.70 -19.89 1.20
CA GLU A 75 -19.11 -19.47 1.19
C GLU A 75 -19.90 -20.17 2.31
N LYS A 76 -19.67 -21.47 2.54
CA LYS A 76 -20.33 -22.23 3.63
C LYS A 76 -19.87 -21.82 5.03
N GLU A 77 -18.61 -21.48 5.22
CA GLU A 77 -18.09 -20.96 6.50
C GLU A 77 -18.64 -19.55 6.77
N LEU A 78 -18.64 -18.66 5.78
CA LEU A 78 -19.14 -17.29 5.91
C LEU A 78 -20.67 -17.27 6.15
N GLU A 79 -21.42 -18.13 5.47
CA GLU A 79 -22.87 -18.24 5.66
C GLU A 79 -23.23 -18.81 7.04
N LYS A 80 -22.37 -19.65 7.64
CA LYS A 80 -22.52 -20.13 9.01
C LYS A 80 -22.25 -19.02 10.03
N GLU A 81 -21.15 -18.29 9.87
CA GLU A 81 -20.83 -17.16 10.76
C GLU A 81 -21.91 -16.06 10.70
N LEU A 82 -22.40 -15.73 9.50
CA LEU A 82 -23.52 -14.79 9.33
C LEU A 82 -24.81 -15.25 10.04
N LYS A 83 -25.14 -16.54 9.97
CA LYS A 83 -26.32 -17.12 10.63
C LYS A 83 -26.18 -17.17 12.15
N GLU A 84 -24.97 -17.37 12.69
CA GLU A 84 -24.72 -17.31 14.13
C GLU A 84 -24.83 -15.88 14.65
N ILE A 85 -24.23 -14.91 13.95
CA ILE A 85 -24.31 -13.48 14.31
C ILE A 85 -25.77 -12.99 14.26
N GLU A 86 -26.56 -13.40 13.27
CA GLU A 86 -27.97 -13.01 13.15
C GLU A 86 -28.83 -13.62 14.27
N LYS A 87 -28.52 -14.84 14.71
CA LYS A 87 -29.19 -15.48 15.86
C LYS A 87 -28.85 -14.79 17.17
N GLU A 88 -27.57 -14.51 17.43
CA GLU A 88 -27.14 -13.78 18.63
C GLU A 88 -27.77 -12.37 18.67
N THR A 89 -27.79 -11.66 17.53
CA THR A 89 -28.40 -10.32 17.43
C THR A 89 -29.91 -10.36 17.68
N LYS A 90 -30.62 -11.39 17.20
CA LYS A 90 -32.06 -11.58 17.44
C LYS A 90 -32.35 -11.96 18.89
N GLU A 91 -31.53 -12.80 19.51
CA GLU A 91 -31.67 -13.19 20.92
C GLU A 91 -31.35 -12.03 21.87
N GLU A 92 -30.34 -11.20 21.59
CA GLU A 92 -30.07 -9.97 22.34
C GLU A 92 -31.21 -8.96 22.19
N SER A 93 -31.72 -8.76 20.97
CA SER A 93 -32.83 -7.84 20.72
C SER A 93 -34.13 -8.29 21.40
N GLN A 94 -34.38 -9.59 21.52
CA GLN A 94 -35.55 -10.13 22.23
C GLN A 94 -35.40 -10.07 23.76
N LYS A 95 -34.19 -10.28 24.30
CA LYS A 95 -33.92 -10.08 25.74
C LYS A 95 -34.01 -8.61 26.16
N GLN A 96 -33.66 -7.68 25.28
CA GLN A 96 -33.73 -6.24 25.57
C GLN A 96 -35.14 -5.65 25.40
N ALA A 97 -36.05 -6.33 24.68
CA ALA A 97 -37.43 -5.89 24.43
C ALA A 97 -38.46 -6.40 25.46
N ASN A 98 -38.07 -7.23 26.43
CA ASN A 98 -38.96 -7.73 27.49
C ASN A 98 -38.29 -7.61 28.88
N PRO A 99 -38.28 -6.42 29.50
CA PRO A 99 -37.92 -6.25 30.91
C PRO A 99 -39.01 -6.79 31.86
#